data_AF-A0A3S0F4R3-F1
#
_entry.id   AF-A0A3S0F4R3-F1
#
_cell.length_a   1.000
_cell.length_b   1.000
_cell.length_c   1.000
_cell.angle_alpha   90.00
_cell.angle_beta   90.00
_cell.angle_gamma   90.00
#
_symmetry.space_group_name_H-M   'P 1'
#
loop_
_entity.id
_entity.type
_entity.pdbx_description
1 polymer ?
#
loop_
_entity_poly.entity_id
_entity_poly.type
_entity_poly.pdbx_seq_one_letter_code
_entity_poly.pdbx_strand_id
1 'polypeptide(L)'
;MDEIDAQGRQLLVDRPALTRGRLSVYREATGEDHWFPRLNVTLKKAGTDDVLWQWTTHTLPIDDEEPPPYGEDVLLEKYFELETPIKSPRGLEVVFMLGPGATRRGTVEQFSAALYLYPDSFDDRGIQVGVLDFTQGLNSGGVPLYFRVNFPW
;
A
#
# COMPACT_ATOMS: atom_id res chain seq x y z
N MET A 1 -22.55 13.43 -16.79
CA MET A 1 -23.50 13.01 -17.85
C MET A 1 -22.68 12.15 -18.77
N ASP A 2 -22.83 10.83 -18.68
CA ASP A 2 -22.03 9.90 -19.47
C ASP A 2 -22.46 9.99 -20.93
N GLU A 3 -21.52 10.22 -21.84
CA GLU A 3 -21.79 10.24 -23.28
C GLU A 3 -21.96 8.81 -23.79
N ILE A 4 -23.16 8.51 -24.27
CA ILE A 4 -23.55 7.22 -24.83
C ILE A 4 -23.60 7.39 -26.35
N ASP A 5 -22.98 6.48 -27.10
CA ASP A 5 -23.09 6.54 -28.56
C ASP A 5 -24.51 6.18 -29.04
N ALA A 6 -24.79 6.45 -30.32
CA ALA A 6 -26.10 6.19 -30.93
C ALA A 6 -26.51 4.69 -30.94
N GLN A 7 -25.64 3.78 -30.49
CA GLN A 7 -25.88 2.34 -30.36
C GLN A 7 -26.02 1.88 -28.90
N GLY A 8 -26.05 2.80 -27.93
CA GLY A 8 -26.19 2.45 -26.52
C GLY A 8 -24.90 1.89 -25.89
N ARG A 9 -23.75 2.02 -26.58
CA ARG A 9 -22.47 1.60 -26.02
C ARG A 9 -21.88 2.74 -25.20
N GLN A 10 -21.46 2.41 -23.99
CA GLN A 10 -20.63 3.31 -23.20
C GLN A 10 -19.35 3.57 -24.01
N LEU A 11 -19.11 4.82 -24.37
CA LEU A 11 -17.80 5.23 -24.88
C LEU A 11 -16.78 4.87 -23.80
N LEU A 12 -15.86 3.97 -24.12
CA LEU A 12 -14.69 3.69 -23.28
C LEU A 12 -13.88 4.98 -23.24
N VAL A 13 -14.18 5.86 -22.29
CA VAL A 13 -13.35 7.01 -21.96
C VAL A 13 -11.97 6.44 -21.67
N ASP A 14 -10.98 6.83 -22.49
CA ASP A 14 -9.61 6.35 -22.35
C ASP A 14 -9.12 6.82 -20.97
N ARG A 15 -9.07 5.90 -20.01
CA ARG A 15 -8.67 6.25 -18.65
C ARG A 15 -7.18 6.57 -18.68
N PRO A 16 -6.75 7.66 -18.02
CA PRO A 16 -5.34 8.00 -18.00
C PRO A 16 -4.56 6.86 -17.33
N ALA A 17 -3.38 6.56 -17.87
CA ALA A 17 -2.52 5.54 -17.32
C ALA A 17 -2.02 5.98 -15.94
N LEU A 18 -1.98 5.04 -15.00
CA LEU A 18 -1.45 5.24 -13.67
C LEU A 18 0.07 5.09 -13.72
N THR A 19 0.81 6.12 -13.33
CA THR A 19 2.27 6.14 -13.38
C THR A 19 2.92 6.38 -12.02
N ARG A 20 2.17 6.86 -11.03
CA ARG A 20 2.71 7.18 -9.70
C ARG A 20 1.98 6.41 -8.61
N GLY A 21 2.62 6.24 -7.47
CA GLY A 21 2.00 5.61 -6.31
C GLY A 21 2.40 6.24 -4.98
N ARG A 22 1.47 6.13 -4.03
CA ARG A 22 1.65 6.55 -2.63
C ARG A 22 1.21 5.43 -1.72
N LEU A 23 2.12 4.93 -0.90
CA LEU A 23 1.81 4.13 0.27
C LEU A 23 1.74 5.06 1.47
N SER A 24 0.62 5.06 2.18
CA SER A 24 0.44 5.77 3.45
C SER A 24 0.18 4.75 4.55
N VAL A 25 0.86 4.89 5.68
CA VAL A 25 0.67 4.07 6.88
C VAL A 25 0.16 4.98 7.98
N TYR A 26 -0.99 4.63 8.55
CA TYR A 26 -1.68 5.42 9.56
C TYR A 26 -1.60 4.74 10.92
N ARG A 27 -1.49 5.56 11.95
CA ARG A 27 -1.61 5.15 13.34
C ARG A 27 -3.08 5.07 13.69
N GLU A 28 -3.54 3.93 14.22
CA GLU A 28 -4.93 3.77 14.68
C GLU A 28 -5.03 3.71 16.21
N ALA A 29 -3.90 3.59 16.91
CA ALA A 29 -3.81 3.57 18.37
C ALA A 29 -3.11 4.82 18.93
N THR A 30 -3.53 5.31 20.10
CA THR A 30 -3.00 6.53 20.73
C THR A 30 -1.74 6.30 21.60
N GLY A 31 -0.97 5.24 21.36
CA GLY A 31 0.16 4.82 22.20
C GLY A 31 1.49 5.53 21.92
N GLU A 32 2.47 5.36 22.82
CA GLU A 32 3.87 5.77 22.60
C GLU A 32 4.57 4.76 21.68
N ASP A 33 5.04 5.23 20.52
CA ASP A 33 5.64 4.36 19.50
C ASP A 33 7.14 4.20 19.72
N HIS A 34 7.59 2.94 19.83
CA HIS A 34 9.01 2.60 19.92
C HIS A 34 9.62 2.35 18.54
N TRP A 35 9.08 1.40 17.78
CA TRP A 35 9.56 1.01 16.45
C TRP A 35 8.41 0.40 15.64
N PHE A 36 8.13 0.93 14.45
CA PHE A 36 7.12 0.38 13.56
C PHE A 36 7.55 -1.02 13.05
N PRO A 37 6.64 -2.03 13.02
CA PRO A 37 6.98 -3.37 12.56
C PRO A 37 7.53 -3.38 11.12
N ARG A 38 8.26 -4.43 10.78
CA ARG A 38 8.75 -4.62 9.41
C ARG A 38 7.57 -4.95 8.50
N LEU A 39 7.10 -3.95 7.76
CA LEU A 39 6.09 -4.08 6.74
C LEU A 39 6.78 -4.15 5.38
N ASN A 40 6.57 -5.26 4.68
CA ASN A 40 6.94 -5.42 3.29
C ASN A 40 5.68 -5.25 2.45
N VAL A 41 5.75 -4.42 1.42
CA VAL A 41 4.65 -4.19 0.48
C VAL A 41 5.13 -4.53 -0.91
N THR A 42 4.38 -5.37 -1.61
CA THR A 42 4.65 -5.75 -2.99
C THR A 42 3.43 -5.47 -3.84
N LEU A 43 3.60 -4.68 -4.90
CA LEU A 43 2.63 -4.50 -5.97
C LEU A 43 3.08 -5.34 -7.17
N LYS A 44 2.23 -6.23 -7.66
CA LYS A 44 2.52 -7.10 -8.81
C LYS A 44 1.30 -7.29 -9.70
N LYS A 45 1.50 -7.86 -10.89
CA LYS A 45 0.38 -8.35 -11.69
C LYS A 45 -0.21 -9.62 -11.06
N ALA A 46 -1.53 -9.65 -10.95
CA ALA A 46 -2.25 -10.73 -10.31
C ALA A 46 -2.05 -12.06 -11.05
N GLY A 47 -1.73 -13.11 -10.31
CA GLY A 47 -1.49 -14.44 -10.88
C GLY A 47 -0.17 -14.59 -11.63
N THR A 48 0.76 -13.62 -11.51
CA THR A 48 2.12 -13.72 -12.03
C THR A 48 3.15 -13.36 -10.95
N ASP A 49 4.44 -13.53 -11.30
CA ASP A 49 5.59 -13.09 -10.51
C ASP A 49 6.13 -11.72 -10.97
N ASP A 50 5.37 -11.00 -11.80
CA ASP A 50 5.78 -9.71 -12.38
C ASP A 50 5.57 -8.58 -11.35
N VAL A 51 6.63 -8.27 -10.60
CA VAL A 51 6.66 -7.22 -9.58
C VAL A 51 6.79 -5.85 -10.25
N LEU A 52 5.80 -4.99 -9.98
CA LEU A 52 5.75 -3.63 -10.49
C LEU A 52 6.40 -2.64 -9.53
N TRP A 53 6.31 -2.91 -8.23
CA TRP A 53 6.94 -2.12 -7.19
C TRP A 53 7.05 -2.91 -5.88
N GLN A 54 8.09 -2.66 -5.10
CA GLN A 54 8.27 -3.24 -3.78
C GLN A 54 8.93 -2.27 -2.82
N TRP A 55 8.56 -2.35 -1.54
CA TRP A 55 9.18 -1.56 -0.49
C TRP A 55 9.11 -2.28 0.86
N THR A 56 10.11 -2.02 1.70
CA THR A 56 10.17 -2.47 3.10
C THR A 56 10.39 -1.25 3.97
N THR A 57 9.70 -1.17 5.11
CA THR A 57 9.85 -0.06 6.06
C THR A 57 11.28 0.13 6.52
N HIS A 58 11.99 -0.97 6.73
CA HIS A 58 13.40 -0.98 7.13
C HIS A 58 14.17 -2.05 6.35
N THR A 59 15.40 -1.77 5.96
CA THR A 59 16.36 -2.76 5.46
C THR A 59 17.07 -3.44 6.63
N LEU A 60 17.39 -4.73 6.52
CA LEU A 60 18.17 -5.43 7.54
C LEU A 60 19.68 -5.22 7.32
N PRO A 61 20.48 -5.06 8.40
CA PRO A 61 20.05 -4.98 9.81
C PRO A 61 19.34 -3.65 10.12
N ILE A 62 18.37 -3.67 11.04
CA ILE A 62 17.73 -2.45 11.55
C ILE A 62 18.76 -1.74 12.43
N ASP A 63 18.97 -0.45 12.20
CA ASP A 63 19.67 0.43 13.13
C ASP A 63 18.73 0.68 14.32
N ASP A 64 19.12 0.27 15.53
CA ASP A 64 18.28 0.36 16.73
C ASP A 64 18.56 1.63 17.57
N GLU A 65 19.45 2.53 17.10
CA GLU A 65 19.85 3.73 17.86
C GLU A 65 18.75 4.78 17.92
N GLU A 66 18.02 5.01 16.83
CA GLU A 66 16.94 6.01 16.78
C GLU A 66 15.84 5.60 15.79
N PRO A 67 14.55 5.59 16.19
CA PRO A 67 13.46 5.30 15.26
C PRO A 67 13.39 6.36 14.15
N PRO A 68 12.90 6.01 12.94
CA PRO A 68 12.57 7.02 11.94
C PRO A 68 11.60 8.06 12.51
N PRO A 69 11.64 9.31 12.02
CA PRO A 69 10.71 10.33 12.45
C PRO A 69 9.30 9.98 11.98
N TYR A 70 8.54 9.25 12.81
CA TYR A 70 7.14 8.94 12.57
C TYR A 70 6.29 10.19 12.78
N GLY A 71 5.33 10.43 11.89
CA GLY A 71 4.30 11.45 12.12
C GLY A 71 3.29 11.01 13.19
N GLU A 72 2.44 11.94 13.62
CA GLU A 72 1.41 11.66 14.64
C GLU A 72 0.32 10.72 14.11
N ASP A 73 -0.44 11.17 13.10
CA ASP A 73 -1.51 10.36 12.48
C ASP A 73 -0.99 9.49 11.33
N VAL A 74 -0.08 10.05 10.52
CA VAL A 74 0.55 9.37 9.40
C VAL A 74 1.96 8.99 9.81
N LEU A 75 2.14 7.71 10.13
CA LEU A 75 3.41 7.15 10.60
C LEU A 75 4.47 7.28 9.51
N LEU A 76 4.14 6.83 8.30
CA LEU A 76 5.05 6.75 7.17
C LEU A 76 4.31 7.03 5.86
N GLU A 77 4.98 7.74 4.97
CA GLU A 77 4.57 7.82 3.57
C GLU A 77 5.72 7.42 2.65
N LYS A 78 5.38 6.66 1.61
CA LYS A 78 6.31 6.33 0.54
C LYS A 78 5.70 6.67 -0.80
N TYR A 79 6.32 7.62 -1.47
CA TYR A 79 6.03 8.02 -2.84
C TYR A 79 6.94 7.26 -3.81
N PHE A 80 6.40 6.86 -4.95
CA PHE A 80 7.15 6.17 -5.99
C PHE A 80 6.56 6.41 -7.39
N GLU A 81 7.36 6.11 -8.40
CA GLU A 81 6.94 6.06 -9.79
C GLU A 81 7.00 4.61 -10.28
N LEU A 82 6.09 4.25 -11.17
CA LEU A 82 6.03 2.94 -11.81
C LEU A 82 6.89 2.96 -13.06
N GLU A 83 7.77 1.96 -13.20
CA GLU A 83 8.55 1.78 -14.43
C GLU A 83 7.66 1.49 -15.64
N THR A 84 6.55 0.78 -15.42
CA THR A 84 5.57 0.47 -16.45
C THR A 84 4.22 1.10 -16.10
N PRO A 85 3.70 2.03 -16.93
CA PRO A 85 2.37 2.60 -16.75
C PRO A 85 1.27 1.54 -16.72
N ILE A 86 0.30 1.70 -15.81
CA ILE A 86 -0.81 0.77 -15.64
C ILE A 86 -2.10 1.39 -16.17
N LYS A 87 -2.71 0.79 -17.19
CA LYS A 87 -3.97 1.28 -17.77
C LYS A 87 -5.21 0.95 -16.95
N SER A 88 -5.13 -0.07 -16.09
CA SER A 88 -6.26 -0.51 -15.29
C SER A 88 -5.79 -1.10 -13.96
N PRO A 89 -6.43 -0.76 -12.84
CA PRO A 89 -6.18 -1.43 -11.57
C PRO A 89 -6.67 -2.88 -11.57
N ARG A 90 -7.46 -3.30 -12.57
CA ARG A 90 -7.87 -4.70 -12.73
C ARG A 90 -6.65 -5.58 -12.99
N GLY A 91 -6.56 -6.70 -12.28
CA GLY A 91 -5.45 -7.63 -12.42
C GLY A 91 -4.18 -7.16 -11.72
N LEU A 92 -4.28 -6.22 -10.76
CA LEU A 92 -3.22 -5.95 -9.80
C LEU A 92 -3.42 -6.80 -8.55
N GLU A 93 -2.32 -7.17 -7.93
CA GLU A 93 -2.26 -7.82 -6.63
C GLU A 93 -1.31 -7.01 -5.75
N VAL A 94 -1.82 -6.54 -4.62
CA VAL A 94 -1.02 -5.93 -3.57
C VAL A 94 -0.91 -6.93 -2.45
N VAL A 95 0.32 -7.20 -2.02
CA VAL A 95 0.62 -8.09 -0.91
C VAL A 95 1.27 -7.26 0.18
N PHE A 96 0.61 -7.21 1.33
CA PHE A 96 1.20 -6.70 2.56
C PHE A 96 1.74 -7.89 3.35
N MET A 97 2.98 -7.83 3.79
CA MET A 97 3.59 -8.88 4.59
C MET A 97 4.26 -8.26 5.80
N LEU A 98 3.71 -8.56 6.97
CA LEU A 98 4.39 -8.35 8.22
C LEU A 98 5.44 -9.45 8.37
N GLY A 99 6.70 -9.06 8.22
CA GLY A 99 7.81 -9.94 8.55
C GLY A 99 8.05 -9.90 10.06
N PRO A 100 8.83 -10.86 10.60
CA PRO A 100 9.51 -10.62 11.86
C PRO A 100 10.38 -9.37 11.68
N GLY A 101 9.90 -8.25 12.21
CA GLY A 101 10.74 -7.09 12.51
C GLY A 101 11.51 -7.35 13.80
N ALA A 102 12.47 -6.50 14.15
CA ALA A 102 13.18 -6.57 15.42
C ALA A 102 12.23 -6.28 16.61
N THR A 103 11.30 -7.19 16.87
CA THR A 103 10.31 -7.15 17.96
C THR A 103 10.95 -7.57 19.27
N ARG A 104 12.09 -6.98 19.62
CA ARG A 104 12.43 -6.77 21.03
C ARG A 104 11.93 -5.42 21.54
N ARG A 105 11.68 -4.44 20.65
CA ARG A 105 11.28 -3.07 21.04
C ARG A 105 10.07 -2.50 20.31
N GLY A 106 9.75 -2.95 19.09
CA GLY A 106 8.61 -2.41 18.35
C GLY A 106 7.25 -2.94 18.81
N THR A 107 6.37 -2.04 19.23
CA THR A 107 4.95 -2.31 19.53
C THR A 107 4.09 -1.31 18.76
N VAL A 108 3.25 -1.80 17.85
CA VAL A 108 2.16 -1.02 17.27
C VAL A 108 0.91 -1.87 17.41
N GLU A 109 -0.02 -1.43 18.25
CA GLU A 109 -1.22 -2.20 18.58
C GLU A 109 -2.20 -2.21 17.41
N GLN A 110 -2.42 -1.04 16.80
CA GLN A 110 -3.35 -0.84 15.70
C GLN A 110 -2.78 0.14 14.67
N PHE A 111 -2.79 -0.27 13.40
CA PHE A 111 -2.39 0.58 12.29
C PHE A 111 -3.19 0.23 11.04
N SER A 112 -3.20 1.11 10.05
CA SER A 112 -3.70 0.80 8.71
C SER A 112 -2.67 1.20 7.65
N ALA A 113 -2.67 0.53 6.51
CA ALA A 113 -1.83 0.89 5.37
C ALA A 113 -2.68 0.95 4.12
N ALA A 114 -2.53 1.99 3.31
CA ALA A 114 -3.26 2.16 2.07
C ALA A 114 -2.29 2.49 0.94
N LEU A 115 -2.41 1.73 -0.16
CA LEU A 115 -1.66 1.95 -1.39
C LEU A 115 -2.58 2.58 -2.43
N TYR A 116 -2.17 3.72 -2.96
CA TYR A 116 -2.87 4.45 -4.00
C TYR A 116 -1.99 4.54 -5.25
N LEU A 117 -2.63 4.48 -6.41
CA LEU A 117 -2.00 4.80 -7.69
C LEU A 117 -2.65 6.03 -8.31
N TYR A 118 -1.83 6.83 -8.98
CA TYR A 118 -2.20 8.12 -9.55
C TYR A 118 -1.80 8.18 -11.03
N PRO A 119 -2.47 9.01 -11.85
CA PRO A 119 -2.09 9.26 -13.22
C PRO A 119 -0.72 9.93 -13.32
N ASP A 120 -0.66 11.26 -13.27
CA ASP A 120 0.56 12.04 -13.51
C ASP A 120 0.88 12.97 -12.34
N SER A 121 -0.05 13.24 -11.42
CA SER A 121 0.18 14.04 -10.22
C SER A 121 -0.41 13.38 -8.96
N PHE A 122 0.19 13.64 -7.80
CA PHE A 122 -0.40 13.26 -6.51
C PHE A 122 -1.58 14.15 -6.11
N ASP A 123 -1.76 15.30 -6.79
CA ASP A 123 -2.95 16.14 -6.67
C ASP A 123 -4.14 15.57 -7.46
N ASP A 124 -3.89 14.63 -8.37
CA ASP A 124 -4.95 13.96 -9.11
C ASP A 124 -5.74 13.02 -8.19
N ARG A 125 -6.94 12.63 -8.65
CA ARG A 125 -7.73 11.62 -7.96
C ARG A 125 -7.03 10.25 -8.01
N GLY A 126 -6.41 9.87 -6.90
CA GLY A 126 -5.82 8.56 -6.71
C GLY A 126 -6.86 7.44 -6.67
N ILE A 127 -6.44 6.25 -7.12
CA ILE A 127 -7.20 5.01 -7.02
C ILE A 127 -6.56 4.16 -5.95
N GLN A 128 -7.32 3.80 -4.92
CA GLN A 128 -6.86 2.86 -3.90
C GLN A 128 -6.71 1.47 -4.54
N VAL A 129 -5.49 0.93 -4.50
CA VAL A 129 -5.17 -0.40 -5.03
C VAL A 129 -4.82 -1.43 -3.96
N GLY A 130 -4.70 -1.02 -2.70
CA GLY A 130 -4.52 -1.94 -1.59
C GLY A 130 -4.86 -1.27 -0.28
N VAL A 131 -5.43 -2.03 0.64
CA VAL A 131 -5.65 -1.60 2.03
C VAL A 131 -5.30 -2.75 2.95
N LEU A 132 -4.62 -2.46 4.04
CA LEU A 132 -4.46 -3.35 5.18
C LEU A 132 -5.04 -2.60 6.36
N ASP A 133 -6.10 -3.12 6.95
CA ASP A 133 -6.62 -2.63 8.22
C ASP A 133 -6.17 -3.61 9.29
N PHE A 134 -5.40 -3.10 10.25
CA PHE A 134 -4.87 -3.87 11.34
C PHE A 134 -5.30 -3.27 12.68
N THR A 135 -6.58 -3.39 12.98
CA THR A 135 -7.20 -2.90 14.22
C THR A 135 -7.37 -3.97 15.30
N GLN A 136 -7.12 -5.24 15.00
CA GLN A 136 -7.39 -6.36 15.93
C GLN A 136 -6.17 -6.97 16.62
N GLY A 137 -4.98 -6.34 16.55
CA GLY A 137 -3.78 -6.72 17.33
C GLY A 137 -3.32 -8.17 17.17
N LEU A 138 -2.37 -8.44 16.27
CA LEU A 138 -1.62 -9.72 16.28
C LEU A 138 -0.39 -9.59 17.15
N ASN A 139 -0.26 -10.54 18.07
CA ASN A 139 1.00 -10.81 18.73
C ASN A 139 1.97 -11.44 17.71
N SER A 140 3.26 -11.11 17.84
CA SER A 140 4.37 -11.36 16.91
C SER A 140 4.74 -12.84 16.63
N GLY A 141 3.78 -13.77 16.73
CA GLY A 141 3.97 -15.22 16.64
C GLY A 141 3.64 -15.88 15.30
N GLY A 142 3.21 -15.11 14.30
CA GLY A 142 3.21 -15.59 12.92
C GLY A 142 1.85 -16.00 12.38
N VAL A 143 1.37 -15.19 11.43
CA VAL A 143 0.79 -15.65 10.18
C VAL A 143 1.15 -14.57 9.15
N PRO A 144 1.71 -14.88 7.97
CA PRO A 144 1.77 -13.91 6.89
C PRO A 144 0.34 -13.45 6.59
N LEU A 145 0.03 -12.18 6.86
CA LEU A 145 -1.27 -11.60 6.52
C LEU A 145 -1.35 -11.44 5.00
N TYR A 146 -1.74 -12.50 4.31
CA TYR A 146 -2.02 -12.42 2.88
C TYR A 146 -3.38 -11.74 2.69
N PHE A 147 -3.35 -10.45 2.39
CA PHE A 147 -4.53 -9.73 1.96
C PHE A 147 -4.41 -9.41 0.47
N ARG A 148 -5.29 -10.01 -0.34
CA ARG A 148 -5.38 -9.77 -1.78
C ARG A 148 -6.63 -8.97 -2.07
N VAL A 149 -6.45 -7.73 -2.52
CA VAL A 149 -7.57 -6.94 -3.07
C VAL A 149 -7.64 -7.20 -4.56
N ASN A 150 -8.61 -8.01 -4.99
CA ASN A 150 -9.03 -8.02 -6.38
C ASN A 150 -10.07 -6.92 -6.55
N PHE A 151 -9.81 -5.92 -7.38
CA PHE A 151 -10.79 -4.89 -7.69
C PHE A 151 -11.86 -5.41 -8.63
N PRO A 152 -13.10 -5.65 -8.15
CA PRO A 152 -14.20 -6.09 -8.99
C PRO A 152 -15.03 -4.86 -9.34
N TRP A 153 -14.63 -4.14 -10.39
CA TRP A 153 -15.47 -3.11 -10.99
C TRP A 153 -15.26 -3.09 -12.48
#